data_AF-A0AAV4WLC1-F1
#
_entry.id   AF-A0AAV4WLC1-F1
#
_cell.length_a   1.000
_cell.length_b   1.000
_cell.length_c   1.000
_cell.angle_alpha   90.00
_cell.angle_beta   90.00
_cell.angle_gamma   90.00
#
_symmetry.space_group_name_H-M   'P 1'
#
loop_
_entity.id
_entity.type
_entity.pdbx_description
1 polymer ?
#
loop_
_entity_poly.entity_id
_entity_poly.type
_entity_poly.pdbx_seq_one_letter_code
_entity_poly.pdbx_strand_id
1 'polypeptide(L)'
;MILFGFSSTWLFPINSHPDEIKELPGLNFPLNYKHYSGYLNATKGRYLHYWFVESQRSPSTDPCYFMVKWRTWLQLSWSIAK
;
A
#
# COMPACT_ATOMS: atom_id res chain seq x y z
N MET A 1 2.59 -24.43 44.25
CA MET A 1 1.86 -25.14 43.18
C MET A 1 1.64 -24.14 42.06
N ILE A 2 2.39 -24.27 40.96
CA ILE A 2 2.34 -23.33 39.84
C ILE A 2 1.16 -23.72 38.95
N LEU A 3 0.23 -22.78 38.71
CA LEU A 3 -0.74 -22.91 37.62
C LEU A 3 -0.50 -21.74 36.66
N PHE A 4 0.30 -22.01 35.63
CA PHE A 4 0.42 -21.16 34.44
C PHE A 4 -0.89 -21.26 33.65
N GLY A 5 -1.80 -20.32 33.88
CA GLY A 5 -2.99 -20.10 33.05
C GLY A 5 -2.84 -18.85 32.20
N PHE A 6 -1.83 -18.80 31.32
CA PHE A 6 -1.79 -17.76 30.29
C PHE A 6 -2.82 -18.15 29.21
N SER A 7 -4.08 -17.73 29.39
CA SER A 7 -5.03 -17.70 28.28
C SER A 7 -4.59 -16.58 27.35
N SER A 8 -3.62 -16.87 26.49
CA SER A 8 -3.43 -16.09 25.28
C SER A 8 -4.44 -16.62 24.27
N THR A 9 -5.64 -16.09 24.26
CA THR A 9 -6.31 -15.92 22.97
C THR A 9 -5.46 -14.90 22.21
N TRP A 10 -4.40 -15.40 21.58
CA TRP A 10 -3.75 -14.72 20.47
C TRP A 10 -4.87 -14.52 19.45
N LEU A 11 -5.52 -13.35 19.50
CA LEU A 11 -6.27 -12.83 18.38
C LEU A 11 -5.20 -12.51 17.34
N PHE A 12 -4.73 -13.55 16.63
CA PHE A 12 -4.02 -13.37 15.40
C PHE A 12 -4.93 -12.49 14.53
N PRO A 13 -4.50 -11.28 14.14
CA PRO A 13 -5.33 -10.45 13.29
C PRO A 13 -5.63 -11.27 12.03
N ILE A 14 -6.92 -11.44 11.76
CA ILE A 14 -7.45 -12.22 10.65
C ILE A 14 -6.88 -11.59 9.37
N ASN A 15 -5.85 -12.21 8.79
CA ASN A 15 -5.19 -11.87 7.52
C ASN A 15 -5.24 -10.38 7.14
N SER A 16 -4.69 -9.49 7.97
CA SER A 16 -4.34 -8.15 7.50
C SER A 16 -2.93 -8.19 6.94
N HIS A 17 -2.77 -7.79 5.68
CA HIS A 17 -1.44 -7.70 5.09
C HIS A 17 -0.60 -6.70 5.90
N PRO A 18 0.71 -6.94 6.14
CA PRO A 18 1.53 -6.06 6.98
C PRO A 18 1.58 -4.60 6.50
N ASP A 19 1.39 -4.38 5.20
CA ASP A 19 1.39 -3.05 4.57
C ASP A 19 -0.02 -2.46 4.40
N GLU A 20 -1.09 -3.14 4.85
CA GLU A 20 -2.48 -2.66 4.72
C GLU A 20 -2.76 -1.48 5.65
N ILE A 21 -3.24 -0.39 5.09
CA ILE A 21 -3.67 0.78 5.86
C ILE A 21 -5.16 0.64 6.16
N LYS A 22 -5.50 0.58 7.44
CA LYS A 22 -6.89 0.47 7.91
C LYS A 22 -7.56 1.82 8.08
N GLU A 23 -6.80 2.82 8.53
CA GLU A 23 -7.29 4.15 8.84
C GLU A 23 -6.29 5.19 8.36
N LEU A 24 -6.79 6.23 7.68
CA LEU A 24 -6.01 7.39 7.28
C LEU A 24 -6.43 8.59 8.15
N PRO A 25 -5.48 9.20 8.89
CA PRO A 25 -5.80 10.39 9.68
C PRO A 25 -6.23 11.52 8.74
N GLY A 26 -7.38 12.14 9.03
CA GLY A 26 -7.98 13.20 8.21
C GLY A 26 -9.04 12.73 7.21
N LEU A 27 -9.33 11.43 7.17
CA LEU A 27 -10.43 10.90 6.38
C LEU A 27 -11.67 10.66 7.25
N ASN A 28 -12.73 11.44 7.00
CA ASN A 28 -13.97 11.39 7.79
C ASN A 28 -15.01 10.37 7.29
N PHE A 29 -14.68 9.57 6.27
CA PHE A 29 -15.60 8.57 5.70
C PHE A 29 -14.99 7.17 5.71
N PRO A 30 -15.81 6.12 5.91
CA PRO A 30 -15.34 4.74 5.86
C PRO A 30 -14.92 4.38 4.44
N LEU A 31 -13.69 3.87 4.30
CA LEU A 31 -13.19 3.35 3.04
C LEU A 31 -13.69 1.93 2.81
N ASN A 32 -14.28 1.69 1.64
CA ASN A 32 -14.77 0.36 1.23
C ASN A 32 -13.81 -0.33 0.25
N TYR A 33 -12.55 0.08 0.21
CA TYR A 33 -11.52 -0.49 -0.64
C TYR A 33 -10.22 -0.61 0.14
N LYS A 34 -9.47 -1.67 -0.15
CA LYS A 34 -8.19 -1.93 0.49
C LYS A 34 -7.11 -1.10 -0.16
N HIS A 35 -6.21 -0.60 0.65
CA HIS A 35 -5.05 0.13 0.18
C HIS A 35 -3.87 -0.18 1.08
N TYR A 36 -2.69 -0.12 0.49
CA TYR A 36 -1.46 -0.60 1.07
C TYR A 36 -0.38 0.44 0.85
N SER A 37 0.45 0.66 1.86
CA SER A 37 1.63 1.52 1.77
C SER A 37 2.82 0.78 2.36
N GLY A 38 3.88 0.66 1.59
CA GLY A 38 5.07 -0.04 2.03
C GLY A 38 6.29 0.31 1.19
N TYR A 39 7.30 -0.54 1.27
CA TYR A 39 8.56 -0.37 0.55
C TYR A 39 8.91 -1.62 -0.26
N LEU A 40 9.04 -1.46 -1.58
CA LEU A 40 9.54 -2.51 -2.46
C LEU A 40 11.07 -2.46 -2.52
N ASN A 41 11.71 -3.62 -2.43
CA ASN A 41 13.17 -3.72 -2.59
C ASN A 41 13.54 -3.74 -4.08
N ALA A 42 14.02 -2.62 -4.61
CA ALA A 42 14.37 -2.50 -6.02
C ALA A 42 15.82 -2.93 -6.32
N THR A 43 16.75 -2.68 -5.40
CA THR A 43 18.17 -3.06 -5.50
C THR A 43 18.78 -3.01 -4.10
N LYS A 44 19.93 -3.66 -3.87
CA LYS A 44 20.69 -3.55 -2.61
C LYS A 44 20.79 -2.09 -2.15
N GLY A 45 20.13 -1.76 -1.04
CA GLY A 45 20.12 -0.42 -0.44
C GLY A 45 19.13 0.59 -1.01
N ARG A 46 18.28 0.22 -1.98
CA ARG A 46 17.25 1.09 -2.57
C ARG A 46 15.86 0.52 -2.34
N TYR A 47 15.09 1.25 -1.53
CA TYR A 47 13.70 0.94 -1.20
C TYR A 47 12.79 1.93 -1.92
N LEU A 48 11.87 1.42 -2.74
CA LEU A 48 10.86 2.22 -3.41
C LEU A 48 9.61 2.26 -2.53
N HIS A 49 9.32 3.44 -1.98
CA HIS A 49 8.04 3.66 -1.34
C HIS A 49 6.92 3.49 -2.38
N TYR A 50 5.91 2.70 -2.04
CA TYR A 50 4.73 2.49 -2.87
C TYR A 50 3.47 2.78 -2.06
N TRP A 51 2.45 3.25 -2.77
CA TRP A 51 1.08 3.30 -2.29
C TRP A 51 0.20 2.64 -3.33
N PHE A 52 -0.35 1.47 -2.99
CA PHE A 52 -1.24 0.70 -3.83
C PHE A 52 -2.68 0.82 -3.34
N VAL A 53 -3.63 1.00 -4.25
CA VAL A 53 -5.06 1.11 -3.95
C VAL A 53 -5.79 0.13 -4.85
N GLU A 54 -6.59 -0.76 -4.25
CA GLU A 54 -7.40 -1.70 -5.00
C GLU A 54 -8.57 -1.00 -5.71
N SER A 55 -9.00 -1.55 -6.84
CA SER A 55 -10.20 -1.08 -7.51
C SER A 55 -11.44 -1.29 -6.61
N GLN A 56 -12.34 -0.31 -6.62
CA GLN A 56 -13.57 -0.34 -5.84
C GLN A 56 -14.61 -1.32 -6.39
N ARG A 57 -14.48 -1.74 -7.66
CA ARG A 57 -15.49 -2.57 -8.34
C ARG A 57 -15.13 -4.04 -8.34
N SER A 58 -14.08 -4.44 -9.03
CA SER A 58 -13.63 -5.84 -9.09
C SER A 58 -12.11 -5.90 -9.12
N PRO A 59 -11.45 -5.86 -7.96
CA PRO A 59 -9.98 -5.78 -7.90
C PRO A 59 -9.27 -6.98 -8.53
N SER A 60 -9.94 -8.12 -8.72
CA SER A 60 -9.39 -9.32 -9.37
C SER A 60 -9.47 -9.29 -10.90
N THR A 61 -10.35 -8.48 -11.49
CA THR A 61 -10.55 -8.41 -12.95
C THR A 61 -10.24 -7.05 -13.55
N ASP A 62 -10.20 -6.00 -12.73
CA ASP A 62 -9.88 -4.65 -13.16
C ASP A 62 -8.38 -4.51 -13.48
N PRO A 63 -8.02 -3.74 -14.53
CA PRO A 63 -6.63 -3.54 -14.92
C PRO A 63 -5.85 -2.77 -13.85
N CYS A 64 -4.64 -3.23 -13.55
CA CYS A 64 -3.73 -2.53 -12.64
C CYS A 64 -2.98 -1.42 -13.40
N TYR A 65 -3.01 -0.20 -12.84
CA TYR A 65 -2.24 0.94 -13.36
C TYR A 65 -1.06 1.25 -12.44
N PHE A 66 0.14 1.28 -13.01
CA PHE A 66 1.35 1.66 -12.30
C PHE A 66 1.81 3.05 -12.72
N MET A 67 1.70 4.02 -11.80
CA MET A 67 2.09 5.40 -12.07
C MET A 67 3.52 5.68 -11.59
N VAL A 68 4.46 5.68 -12.52
CA VAL A 68 5.82 6.20 -12.28
C VAL A 68 5.83 7.72 -12.46
N LYS A 69 6.45 8.43 -11.53
CA LYS A 69 6.52 9.90 -11.49
C LYS A 69 6.97 10.48 -12.85
N TRP A 70 6.12 11.33 -13.44
CA TRP A 70 6.20 11.96 -14.78
C TRP A 70 7.36 12.95 -15.02
N ARG A 71 8.40 12.99 -14.17
CA ARG A 71 9.45 14.03 -14.24
C ARG A 71 10.18 14.06 -15.60
N THR A 72 10.34 12.91 -16.26
CA THR A 72 11.04 12.80 -17.54
C THR A 72 10.29 13.44 -18.71
N TRP A 73 8.97 13.39 -18.73
CA TRP A 73 8.19 13.86 -19.87
C TRP A 73 7.98 15.37 -19.90
N LEU A 74 7.88 16.02 -18.74
CA LEU A 74 7.93 17.48 -18.67
C LEU A 74 9.29 17.99 -19.19
N GLN A 75 10.38 17.30 -18.89
CA GLN A 75 11.72 17.71 -19.28
C GLN A 75 12.00 17.47 -20.78
N LEU A 76 11.48 16.38 -21.35
CA LEU A 76 11.49 16.12 -22.80
C LEU A 76 10.69 17.16 -23.58
N SER A 77 9.52 17.58 -23.08
CA SER A 77 8.70 18.61 -23.74
C SER A 77 9.43 19.95 -23.89
N TRP A 78 10.20 20.38 -22.88
CA TRP A 78 11.00 21.60 -22.95
C TRP A 78 12.26 21.47 -23.83
N SER A 79 12.74 20.25 -24.06
CA SER A 79 13.92 20.01 -24.90
C SER A 79 13.58 19.91 -26.38
N ILE A 80 12.34 19.54 -26.73
CA ILE A 80 11.87 19.45 -28.12
C ILE A 80 11.36 20.82 -28.62
N ALA A 81 11.09 21.74 -27.69
CA ALA A 81 10.64 23.11 -27.97
C ALA A 81 11.80 24.12 -28.14
N LYS A 82 13.04 23.67 -28.29
CA LYS A 82 14.24 24.47 -28.60
C LYS A 82 14.86 23.97 -29.90
#